data_AF-A0A2A4R6V9-F1
#
_entry.id   AF-A0A2A4R6V9-F1
#
_cell.length_a   1.000
_cell.length_b   1.000
_cell.length_c   1.000
_cell.angle_alpha   90.00
_cell.angle_beta   90.00
_cell.angle_gamma   90.00
#
_symmetry.space_group_name_H-M   'P 1'
#
loop_
_entity.id
_entity.type
_entity.pdbx_description
1 polymer ?
#
loop_
_entity_poly.entity_id
_entity_poly.type
_entity_poly.pdbx_seq_one_letter_code
_entity_poly.pdbx_strand_id
1 'polypeptide(L)'
;MTPTFEEMLEGATTWRKTHMGVGYVLSHHGHRTGAEYEGAEYHPGTWCYYLLIPEQMYPHRWDEFKCVRHESGFNAYPKALSDHDLFDTEVTFAESLPYWSRDENRQFDLSKVGCDYGHSWHHDQGYPDTFRSVNMDAQRTVEKLLKTHPDFMIKSGYSNVWGDRSEFYEAVNGKMIHKSKDKLDKAWLSKGWEPAVTSDDSPSA
;
A
#
# COMPACT_ATOMS: atom_id res chain seq x y z
N MET A 1 3.60 19.49 -24.90
CA MET A 1 4.91 19.94 -24.38
C MET A 1 5.36 18.89 -23.38
N THR A 2 6.60 18.40 -23.47
CA THR A 2 7.13 17.37 -22.57
C THR A 2 7.89 18.07 -21.44
N PRO A 3 7.67 17.73 -20.16
CA PRO A 3 8.36 18.37 -19.04
C PRO A 3 9.88 18.20 -19.11
N THR A 4 10.64 19.15 -18.58
CA THR A 4 12.09 19.01 -18.38
C THR A 4 12.40 18.03 -17.24
N PHE A 5 13.66 17.59 -17.15
CA PHE A 5 14.09 16.73 -16.05
C PHE A 5 13.99 17.43 -14.69
N GLU A 6 14.30 18.73 -14.61
CA GLU A 6 14.09 19.52 -13.39
C GLU A 6 12.59 19.64 -13.03
N GLU A 7 11.71 19.91 -14.01
CA GLU A 7 10.25 19.97 -13.78
C GLU A 7 9.68 18.60 -13.33
N MET A 8 10.28 17.49 -13.79
CA MET A 8 9.92 16.15 -13.29
C MET A 8 10.40 15.90 -11.86
N LEU A 9 11.49 16.53 -11.42
CA LEU A 9 11.98 16.43 -10.04
C LEU A 9 11.17 17.28 -9.06
N GLU A 10 10.54 18.36 -9.53
CA GLU A 10 9.55 19.16 -8.79
C GLU A 10 8.16 18.50 -8.71
N GLY A 11 7.88 17.56 -9.63
CA GLY A 11 6.63 16.81 -9.68
C GLY A 11 6.50 15.72 -8.61
N ALA A 12 5.26 15.42 -8.24
CA ALA A 12 4.96 14.23 -7.45
C ALA A 12 5.00 12.97 -8.34
N THR A 13 5.83 11.99 -8.00
CA THR A 13 5.85 10.69 -8.70
C THR A 13 5.28 9.61 -7.80
N THR A 14 4.44 8.73 -8.33
CA THR A 14 3.81 7.66 -7.55
C THR A 14 4.01 6.28 -8.19
N TRP A 15 4.30 5.28 -7.36
CA TRP A 15 4.43 3.88 -7.74
C TRP A 15 3.41 3.04 -6.98
N ARG A 16 2.51 2.38 -7.73
CA ARG A 16 1.56 1.44 -7.14
C ARG A 16 2.19 0.05 -7.03
N LYS A 17 2.06 -0.56 -5.86
CA LYS A 17 2.57 -1.88 -5.56
C LYS A 17 1.53 -2.71 -4.79
N THR A 18 1.84 -3.99 -4.66
CA THR A 18 1.06 -4.93 -3.84
C THR A 18 2.04 -5.75 -3.02
N HIS A 19 1.72 -5.98 -1.75
CA HIS A 19 2.42 -6.91 -0.86
C HIS A 19 1.36 -7.78 -0.20
N MET A 20 1.50 -9.11 -0.30
CA MET A 20 0.58 -10.06 0.36
C MET A 20 -0.91 -9.82 0.04
N GLY A 21 -1.21 -9.35 -1.17
CA GLY A 21 -2.57 -9.02 -1.60
C GLY A 21 -3.09 -7.63 -1.20
N VAL A 22 -2.36 -6.87 -0.37
CA VAL A 22 -2.70 -5.50 0.01
C VAL A 22 -2.02 -4.52 -0.92
N GLY A 23 -2.78 -3.59 -1.50
CA GLY A 23 -2.26 -2.52 -2.35
C GLY A 23 -1.65 -1.40 -1.53
N TYR A 24 -0.56 -0.80 -2.01
CA TYR A 24 -0.02 0.43 -1.46
C TYR A 24 0.59 1.30 -2.57
N VAL A 25 0.75 2.58 -2.28
CA VAL A 25 1.37 3.57 -3.16
C VAL A 25 2.60 4.11 -2.46
N LEU A 26 3.73 4.10 -3.14
CA LEU A 26 4.89 4.91 -2.78
C LEU A 26 4.79 6.22 -3.55
N SER A 27 4.96 7.35 -2.89
CA SER A 27 4.95 8.66 -3.51
C SER A 27 6.22 9.40 -3.14
N HIS A 28 6.84 10.05 -4.11
CA HIS A 28 7.86 11.05 -3.86
C HIS A 28 7.25 12.39 -4.18
N HIS A 29 7.08 13.23 -3.16
CA HIS A 29 6.66 14.60 -3.33
C HIS A 29 7.88 15.41 -3.74
N GLY A 30 7.79 16.07 -4.89
CA GLY A 30 8.93 16.64 -5.59
C GLY A 30 9.72 17.68 -4.78
N HIS A 31 10.94 17.87 -5.27
CA HIS A 31 11.89 18.84 -4.77
C HIS A 31 11.30 20.26 -4.78
N ARG A 32 11.54 21.03 -3.70
CA ARG A 32 11.25 22.47 -3.67
C ARG A 32 12.56 23.21 -3.61
N THR A 33 12.78 24.08 -4.61
CA THR A 33 14.00 24.87 -4.72
C THR A 33 13.99 26.08 -3.77
N GLY A 34 12.81 26.49 -3.30
CA GLY A 34 12.61 27.68 -2.48
C GLY A 34 12.40 28.95 -3.32
N ALA A 35 12.54 28.86 -4.64
CA ALA A 35 12.33 29.98 -5.57
C ALA A 35 10.86 30.18 -5.95
N GLU A 36 9.99 29.22 -5.60
CA GLU A 36 8.58 29.20 -5.99
C GLU A 36 7.73 30.18 -5.15
N TYR A 37 8.16 30.50 -3.92
CA TYR A 37 7.46 31.41 -3.00
C TYR A 37 8.45 32.18 -2.12
N GLU A 38 8.11 33.43 -1.75
CA GLU A 38 8.93 34.22 -0.83
C GLU A 38 9.00 33.54 0.55
N GLY A 39 10.21 33.17 0.98
CA GLY A 39 10.46 32.51 2.26
C GLY A 39 10.35 30.98 2.24
N ALA A 40 10.16 30.34 1.08
CA ALA A 40 10.23 28.89 0.98
C ALA A 40 11.69 28.41 1.13
N GLU A 41 11.92 27.49 2.07
CA GLU A 41 13.23 26.86 2.24
C GLU A 41 13.45 25.75 1.20
N TYR A 42 14.72 25.53 0.85
CA TYR A 42 15.12 24.39 0.03
C TYR A 42 14.73 23.09 0.73
N HIS A 43 13.96 22.23 0.06
CA HIS A 43 13.58 20.93 0.60
C HIS A 43 13.90 19.83 -0.41
N PRO A 44 14.77 18.85 -0.06
CA PRO A 44 14.87 17.63 -0.86
C PRO A 44 13.48 16.96 -0.85
N GLY A 45 13.01 16.48 -1.99
CA GLY A 45 11.68 15.85 -2.05
C GLY A 45 11.53 14.75 -0.99
N THR A 46 10.28 14.50 -0.58
CA THR A 46 9.99 13.60 0.55
C THR A 46 9.32 12.34 0.07
N TRP A 47 9.78 11.18 0.53
CA TRP A 47 9.09 9.93 0.27
C TRP A 47 7.95 9.70 1.26
N CYS A 48 6.87 9.11 0.75
CA CYS A 48 5.65 8.82 1.48
C CYS A 48 5.12 7.47 1.01
N TYR A 49 4.33 6.80 1.85
CA TYR A 49 3.52 5.69 1.40
C TYR A 49 2.09 5.77 1.94
N TYR A 50 1.18 5.14 1.20
CA TYR A 50 -0.23 5.03 1.56
C TYR A 50 -0.70 3.61 1.29
N LEU A 51 -1.32 2.99 2.28
CA LEU A 51 -2.07 1.76 2.10
C LEU A 51 -3.36 2.05 1.34
N LEU A 52 -3.76 1.09 0.51
CA LEU A 52 -4.99 1.12 -0.26
C LEU A 52 -5.88 -0.04 0.22
N ILE A 53 -6.88 0.26 1.05
CA ILE A 53 -7.76 -0.72 1.68
C ILE A 53 -9.16 -0.65 1.05
N PRO A 54 -9.49 -1.51 0.08
CA PRO A 54 -10.82 -1.56 -0.55
C PRO A 54 -11.88 -2.15 0.39
N GLU A 55 -13.14 -1.73 0.24
CA GLU A 55 -14.28 -2.20 1.05
C GLU A 55 -14.41 -3.73 1.05
N GLN A 56 -14.04 -4.40 -0.05
CA GLN A 56 -14.13 -5.86 -0.17
C GLN A 56 -13.17 -6.61 0.75
N MET A 57 -12.14 -5.96 1.29
CA MET A 57 -11.28 -6.59 2.28
C MET A 57 -12.01 -6.78 3.62
N TYR A 58 -13.03 -5.95 3.91
CA TYR A 58 -13.83 -5.94 5.14
C TYR A 58 -15.30 -5.63 4.89
N PRO A 59 -16.05 -6.46 4.14
CA PRO A 59 -17.44 -6.15 3.87
C PRO A 59 -18.30 -6.08 5.15
N HIS A 60 -17.93 -6.84 6.19
CA HIS A 60 -18.65 -6.89 7.48
C HIS A 60 -18.29 -5.76 8.44
N ARG A 61 -17.14 -5.08 8.24
CA ARG A 61 -16.58 -4.07 9.15
C ARG A 61 -16.11 -2.82 8.42
N TRP A 62 -16.59 -2.57 7.22
CA TRP A 62 -16.15 -1.44 6.40
C TRP A 62 -16.26 -0.10 7.13
N ASP A 63 -17.26 0.05 7.99
CA ASP A 63 -17.44 1.23 8.84
C ASP A 63 -16.25 1.55 9.75
N GLU A 64 -15.41 0.57 10.09
CA GLU A 64 -14.19 0.77 10.88
C GLU A 64 -12.98 1.19 10.04
N PHE A 65 -13.01 0.90 8.74
CA PHE A 65 -11.91 1.13 7.78
C PHE A 65 -12.17 2.30 6.82
N LYS A 66 -13.42 2.75 6.69
CA LYS A 66 -13.75 3.96 5.94
C LYS A 66 -13.32 5.21 6.72
N CYS A 67 -12.84 6.20 6.00
CA CYS A 67 -12.51 7.51 6.55
C CYS A 67 -13.80 8.30 6.78
N VAL A 68 -13.93 8.97 7.92
CA VAL A 68 -15.10 9.81 8.22
C VAL A 68 -14.78 11.25 7.87
N ARG A 69 -15.49 11.83 6.90
CA ARG A 69 -15.30 13.24 6.55
C ARG A 69 -15.85 14.13 7.68
N HIS A 70 -14.99 14.92 8.30
CA HIS A 70 -15.42 15.95 9.25
C HIS A 70 -15.98 17.18 8.51
N GLU A 71 -16.87 17.91 9.17
CA GLU A 71 -17.45 19.16 8.67
C GLU A 71 -16.39 20.23 8.35
N SER A 72 -15.22 20.16 9.00
CA SER A 72 -14.06 21.02 8.74
C SER A 72 -13.33 20.72 7.43
N GLY A 73 -13.72 19.68 6.70
CA GLY A 73 -13.13 19.28 5.43
C GLY A 73 -11.98 18.26 5.53
N PHE A 74 -11.47 17.99 6.74
CA PHE A 74 -10.48 16.93 6.98
C PHE A 74 -11.16 15.58 7.17
N ASN A 75 -10.52 14.50 6.74
CA ASN A 75 -11.00 13.15 7.02
C ASN A 75 -10.41 12.65 8.35
N ALA A 76 -11.26 12.13 9.22
CA ALA A 76 -10.83 11.34 10.37
C ALA A 76 -10.19 10.04 9.88
N TYR A 77 -9.08 9.67 10.52
CA TYR A 77 -8.48 8.35 10.33
C TYR A 77 -9.50 7.26 10.61
N PRO A 78 -9.51 6.15 9.84
CA PRO A 78 -10.34 5.01 10.17
C PRO A 78 -10.00 4.50 11.57
N LYS A 79 -11.02 4.15 12.35
CA LYS A 79 -10.84 3.66 13.72
C LYS A 79 -9.92 2.42 13.76
N ALA A 80 -9.99 1.57 12.74
CA ALA A 80 -9.15 0.38 12.64
C ALA A 80 -7.67 0.68 12.31
N LEU A 81 -7.35 1.92 11.91
CA LEU A 81 -6.04 2.36 11.46
C LEU A 81 -5.47 3.53 12.29
N SER A 82 -6.14 3.93 13.39
CA SER A 82 -5.73 5.04 14.23
C SER A 82 -4.61 4.70 15.23
N ASP A 83 -4.10 3.48 15.19
CA ASP A 83 -3.03 3.02 16.08
C ASP A 83 -1.65 3.30 15.46
N HIS A 84 -0.81 4.04 16.20
CA HIS A 84 0.57 4.30 15.81
C HIS A 84 1.39 3.00 15.71
N ASP A 85 1.03 1.92 16.40
CA ASP A 85 1.79 0.66 16.33
C ASP A 85 1.74 0.01 14.94
N LEU A 86 0.71 0.31 14.14
CA LEU A 86 0.56 -0.19 12.78
C LEU A 86 1.57 0.42 11.81
N PHE A 87 1.93 1.68 12.00
CA PHE A 87 2.77 2.45 11.09
C PHE A 87 4.10 2.80 11.79
N ASP A 88 5.22 2.67 11.09
CA ASP A 88 6.50 3.14 11.65
C ASP A 88 6.57 4.69 11.72
N THR A 89 5.58 5.37 11.13
CA THR A 89 5.36 6.83 11.14
C THR A 89 3.95 7.17 11.65
N GLU A 90 3.68 8.44 11.94
CA GLU A 90 2.31 8.89 12.19
C GLU A 90 1.46 8.83 10.91
N VAL A 91 0.21 8.41 11.04
CA VAL A 91 -0.79 8.58 9.98
C VAL A 91 -1.15 10.06 9.92
N THR A 92 -0.81 10.71 8.82
CA THR A 92 -1.09 12.15 8.59
C THR A 92 -2.01 12.37 7.41
N PHE A 93 -2.34 11.32 6.66
CA PHE A 93 -3.25 11.36 5.53
C PHE A 93 -4.26 10.20 5.61
N ALA A 94 -5.53 10.54 5.43
CA ALA A 94 -6.61 9.57 5.26
C ALA A 94 -7.65 10.12 4.28
N GLU A 95 -8.15 9.27 3.39
CA GLU A 95 -9.22 9.62 2.47
C GLU A 95 -9.99 8.38 2.03
N SER A 96 -11.32 8.46 2.01
CA SER A 96 -12.16 7.49 1.32
C SER A 96 -12.48 7.99 -0.08
N LEU A 97 -12.15 7.17 -1.08
CA LEU A 97 -12.25 7.50 -2.49
C LEU A 97 -13.04 6.42 -3.23
N PRO A 98 -13.86 6.78 -4.23
CA PRO A 98 -14.43 5.81 -5.13
C PRO A 98 -13.33 5.19 -6.02
N TYR A 99 -13.33 3.87 -6.15
CA TYR A 99 -12.44 3.14 -7.06
C TYR A 99 -13.25 2.28 -8.03
N TRP A 100 -12.93 2.41 -9.32
CA TRP A 100 -13.52 1.57 -10.37
C TRP A 100 -12.68 0.32 -10.62
N SER A 101 -13.22 -0.86 -10.32
CA SER A 101 -12.61 -2.12 -10.74
C SER A 101 -13.13 -2.54 -12.10
N ARG A 102 -12.21 -2.62 -13.07
CA ARG A 102 -12.50 -3.18 -14.39
C ARG A 102 -12.89 -4.66 -14.31
N ASP A 103 -12.22 -5.41 -13.44
CA ASP A 103 -12.45 -6.86 -13.32
C ASP A 103 -13.81 -7.19 -12.72
N GLU A 104 -14.26 -6.41 -11.73
CA GLU A 104 -15.57 -6.58 -11.09
C GLU A 104 -16.68 -5.76 -11.79
N ASN A 105 -16.31 -4.95 -12.80
CA ASN A 105 -17.18 -4.04 -13.53
C ASN A 105 -18.11 -3.20 -12.61
N ARG A 106 -17.56 -2.72 -11.49
CA ARG A 106 -18.28 -1.92 -10.50
C ARG A 106 -17.36 -0.92 -9.81
N GLN A 107 -17.98 0.09 -9.22
CA GLN A 107 -17.33 0.99 -8.28
C GLN A 107 -17.43 0.41 -6.86
N PHE A 108 -16.42 0.67 -6.05
CA PHE A 108 -16.39 0.38 -4.62
C PHE A 108 -15.64 1.47 -3.87
N ASP A 109 -15.80 1.53 -2.56
CA ASP A 109 -15.06 2.49 -1.74
C ASP A 109 -13.65 1.97 -1.40
N LEU A 110 -12.68 2.88 -1.41
CA LEU A 110 -11.28 2.64 -1.11
C LEU A 110 -10.83 3.59 -0.01
N SER A 111 -10.22 3.06 1.05
CA SER A 111 -9.57 3.86 2.07
C SER A 111 -8.09 4.00 1.71
N LYS A 112 -7.64 5.23 1.47
CA LYS A 112 -6.24 5.58 1.25
C LYS A 112 -5.71 6.21 2.53
N VAL A 113 -4.84 5.50 3.23
CA VAL A 113 -4.34 5.91 4.55
C VAL A 113 -2.83 5.78 4.60
N GLY A 114 -2.16 6.77 5.16
CA GLY A 114 -0.72 6.72 5.35
C GLY A 114 -0.18 8.07 5.76
N CYS A 115 0.99 8.38 5.23
CA CYS A 115 1.78 9.48 5.73
C CYS A 115 2.03 10.53 4.63
N ASP A 116 1.47 11.71 4.80
CA ASP A 116 1.96 12.95 4.18
C ASP A 116 3.13 13.47 5.04
N TYR A 117 4.35 13.33 4.53
CA TYR A 117 5.59 13.93 5.04
C TYR A 117 6.22 13.36 6.32
N GLY A 118 5.66 12.36 7.00
CA GLY A 118 6.25 11.86 8.26
C GLY A 118 7.60 11.14 8.13
N HIS A 119 8.09 10.84 6.92
CA HIS A 119 9.47 10.36 6.74
C HIS A 119 10.53 11.48 6.82
N SER A 120 10.15 12.77 6.76
CA SER A 120 11.10 13.84 7.10
C SER A 120 11.55 13.73 8.56
N TRP A 121 10.65 13.30 9.45
CA TRP A 121 10.92 13.07 10.87
C TRP A 121 11.87 11.87 11.08
N HIS A 122 11.82 10.89 10.18
CA HIS A 122 12.73 9.74 10.15
C HIS A 122 14.12 10.12 9.65
N HIS A 123 14.21 11.00 8.64
CA HIS A 123 15.48 11.57 8.19
C HIS A 123 16.20 12.31 9.32
N ASP A 124 15.47 13.11 10.11
CA ASP A 124 16.01 13.84 11.27
C ASP A 124 16.50 12.90 12.39
N GLN A 125 16.01 11.66 12.43
CA GLN A 125 16.46 10.60 13.34
C GLN A 125 17.53 9.67 12.73
N GLY A 126 17.99 9.94 11.50
CA GLY A 126 19.06 9.20 10.84
C GLY A 126 18.62 7.98 10.03
N TYR A 127 17.32 7.82 9.77
CA TYR A 127 16.82 6.77 8.88
C TYR A 127 16.93 7.21 7.41
N PRO A 128 17.30 6.31 6.48
CA PRO A 128 17.43 6.67 5.07
C PRO A 128 16.07 6.97 4.42
N ASP A 129 15.78 8.23 4.08
CA ASP A 129 14.58 8.60 3.32
C ASP A 129 14.75 8.28 1.82
N THR A 130 14.60 7.00 1.49
CA THR A 130 14.82 6.47 0.13
C THR A 130 13.66 5.61 -0.31
N PHE A 131 13.48 5.49 -1.63
CA PHE A 131 12.53 4.54 -2.22
C PHE A 131 12.59 3.14 -1.59
N ARG A 132 13.79 2.61 -1.34
CA ARG A 132 13.97 1.27 -0.78
C ARG A 132 13.52 1.20 0.69
N SER A 133 13.87 2.19 1.51
CA SER A 133 13.46 2.22 2.92
C SER A 133 11.95 2.32 3.04
N VAL A 134 11.35 3.31 2.37
CA VAL A 134 9.90 3.54 2.40
C VAL A 134 9.13 2.34 1.83
N ASN A 135 9.68 1.64 0.83
CA ASN A 135 9.09 0.39 0.36
C ASN A 135 9.11 -0.72 1.43
N MET A 136 10.20 -0.89 2.17
CA MET A 136 10.28 -1.88 3.24
C MET A 136 9.32 -1.55 4.38
N ASP A 137 9.20 -0.27 4.76
CA ASP A 137 8.29 0.16 5.82
C ASP A 137 6.83 -0.03 5.42
N ALA A 138 6.47 0.26 4.16
CA ALA A 138 5.14 -0.05 3.63
C ALA A 138 4.83 -1.55 3.69
N GLN A 139 5.79 -2.41 3.36
CA GLN A 139 5.63 -3.87 3.45
C GLN A 139 5.44 -4.35 4.89
N ARG A 140 6.24 -3.84 5.84
CA ARG A 140 6.09 -4.13 7.27
C ARG A 140 4.75 -3.68 7.82
N THR A 141 4.27 -2.51 7.38
CA THR A 141 2.96 -1.98 7.75
C THR A 141 1.85 -2.90 7.26
N VAL A 142 1.95 -3.40 6.02
CA VAL A 142 1.03 -4.43 5.50
C VAL A 142 1.05 -5.70 6.36
N GLU A 143 2.24 -6.19 6.73
CA GLU A 143 2.38 -7.37 7.58
C GLU A 143 1.74 -7.17 8.97
N LYS A 144 2.00 -6.02 9.61
CA LYS A 144 1.39 -5.64 10.89
C LYS A 144 -0.13 -5.52 10.78
N LEU A 145 -0.63 -4.92 9.69
CA LEU A 145 -2.06 -4.78 9.42
C LEU A 145 -2.74 -6.15 9.34
N LEU A 146 -2.19 -7.07 8.54
CA LEU A 146 -2.73 -8.42 8.37
C LEU A 146 -2.62 -9.26 9.65
N LYS A 147 -1.62 -9.00 10.50
CA LYS A 147 -1.49 -9.65 11.81
C LYS A 147 -2.53 -9.14 12.81
N THR A 148 -2.81 -7.84 12.79
CA THR A 148 -3.74 -7.17 13.71
C THR A 148 -5.19 -7.47 13.36
N HIS A 149 -5.48 -7.61 12.07
CA HIS A 149 -6.82 -7.90 11.56
C HIS A 149 -6.79 -9.21 10.74
N PRO A 150 -6.82 -10.38 11.41
CA PRO A 150 -6.68 -11.68 10.74
C PRO A 150 -7.90 -12.07 9.90
N ASP A 151 -9.03 -11.38 10.07
CA ASP A 151 -10.24 -11.49 9.24
C ASP A 151 -10.14 -10.75 7.89
N PHE A 152 -8.93 -10.28 7.52
CA PHE A 152 -8.64 -9.69 6.21
C PHE A 152 -8.87 -10.71 5.10
N MET A 153 -9.81 -10.40 4.22
CA MET A 153 -9.88 -11.10 2.94
C MET A 153 -8.81 -10.56 1.99
N ILE A 154 -8.18 -11.44 1.23
CA ILE A 154 -7.22 -11.08 0.18
C ILE A 154 -7.73 -11.51 -1.18
N LYS A 155 -7.30 -10.79 -2.22
CA LYS A 155 -7.72 -11.03 -3.59
C LYS A 155 -6.69 -11.87 -4.35
N SER A 156 -7.15 -12.88 -5.08
CA SER A 156 -6.33 -13.61 -6.04
C SER A 156 -5.87 -12.67 -7.14
N GLY A 157 -4.58 -12.66 -7.42
CA GLY A 157 -4.00 -11.98 -8.58
C GLY A 157 -4.31 -12.66 -9.93
N TYR A 158 -4.92 -13.86 -9.91
CA TYR A 158 -5.26 -14.63 -11.10
C TYR A 158 -6.76 -14.58 -11.43
N SER A 159 -7.62 -15.09 -10.53
CA SER A 159 -9.07 -15.21 -10.77
C SER A 159 -9.89 -14.07 -10.21
N ASN A 160 -9.27 -13.10 -9.53
CA ASN A 160 -9.96 -12.03 -8.81
C ASN A 160 -10.88 -12.51 -7.66
N VAL A 161 -10.78 -13.78 -7.24
CA VAL A 161 -11.53 -14.30 -6.10
C VAL A 161 -11.00 -13.72 -4.79
N TRP A 162 -11.91 -13.31 -3.92
CA TRP A 162 -11.63 -12.91 -2.54
C TRP A 162 -11.81 -14.10 -1.60
N GLY A 163 -10.95 -14.22 -0.59
CA GLY A 163 -11.08 -15.25 0.44
C GLY A 163 -10.13 -15.03 1.61
N ASP A 164 -10.17 -15.97 2.56
CA ASP A 164 -9.31 -15.91 3.75
C ASP A 164 -7.86 -16.18 3.36
N ARG A 165 -6.91 -15.52 4.03
CA ARG A 165 -5.48 -15.68 3.72
C ARG A 165 -4.99 -17.13 3.73
N SER A 166 -5.57 -17.97 4.59
CA SER A 166 -5.25 -19.41 4.68
C SER A 166 -5.56 -20.18 3.39
N GLU A 167 -6.45 -19.66 2.54
CA GLU A 167 -6.86 -20.23 1.26
C GLU A 167 -5.89 -19.89 0.12
N PHE A 168 -4.86 -19.08 0.37
CA PHE A 168 -3.94 -18.60 -0.66
C PHE A 168 -2.49 -19.03 -0.39
N TYR A 169 -1.70 -19.04 -1.46
CA TYR A 169 -0.24 -19.05 -1.39
C TYR A 169 0.31 -17.82 -2.14
N GLU A 170 1.50 -17.38 -1.77
CA GLU A 170 2.23 -16.37 -2.54
C GLU A 170 3.03 -17.07 -3.64
N ALA A 171 2.84 -16.63 -4.88
CA ALA A 171 3.58 -17.15 -6.03
C ALA A 171 4.97 -16.50 -6.15
N VAL A 172 5.88 -17.11 -6.91
CA VAL A 172 7.24 -16.57 -7.15
C VAL A 172 7.23 -15.14 -7.69
N ASN A 173 6.20 -14.76 -8.45
CA ASN A 173 6.01 -13.42 -8.96
C ASN A 173 5.40 -12.42 -7.94
N GLY A 174 5.23 -12.82 -6.68
CA GLY A 174 4.69 -12.00 -5.58
C GLY A 174 3.17 -11.84 -5.59
N LYS A 175 2.44 -12.56 -6.44
CA LYS A 175 0.96 -12.53 -6.47
C LYS A 175 0.36 -13.59 -5.54
N MET A 176 -0.75 -13.26 -4.89
CA MET A 176 -1.51 -14.21 -4.10
C MET A 176 -2.41 -15.06 -5.00
N ILE A 177 -2.38 -16.38 -4.83
CA ILE A 177 -3.13 -17.35 -5.63
C ILE A 177 -4.02 -18.20 -4.75
N HIS A 178 -5.29 -18.33 -5.12
CA HIS A 178 -6.26 -19.12 -4.40
C HIS A 178 -6.05 -20.61 -4.67
N LYS A 179 -5.77 -21.39 -3.62
CA LYS A 179 -5.37 -22.81 -3.70
C LYS A 179 -6.36 -23.72 -4.44
N SER A 180 -7.66 -23.49 -4.28
CA SER A 180 -8.72 -24.36 -4.83
C SER A 180 -9.47 -23.79 -6.04
N LYS A 181 -9.45 -22.47 -6.24
CA LYS A 181 -10.21 -21.79 -7.31
C LYS A 181 -9.34 -21.49 -8.53
N ASP A 182 -8.03 -21.32 -8.36
CA ASP A 182 -7.10 -21.02 -9.44
C ASP A 182 -6.54 -22.31 -10.04
N LYS A 183 -7.17 -22.78 -11.12
CA LYS A 183 -6.69 -23.94 -11.89
C LYS A 183 -5.63 -23.50 -12.89
N LEU A 184 -4.41 -23.32 -12.40
CA LEU A 184 -3.27 -22.98 -13.24
C LEU A 184 -2.82 -24.19 -14.07
N ASP A 185 -2.70 -24.00 -15.39
CA ASP A 185 -2.06 -25.00 -16.25
C ASP A 185 -0.53 -24.86 -16.24
N LYS A 186 0.16 -25.82 -16.89
CA LYS A 186 1.62 -25.84 -16.96
C LYS A 186 2.25 -24.60 -17.60
N ALA A 187 1.54 -23.93 -18.53
CA ALA A 187 2.06 -22.75 -19.20
C ALA A 187 2.04 -21.51 -18.29
N TRP A 188 1.12 -21.47 -17.32
CA TRP A 188 1.10 -20.44 -16.28
C TRP A 188 2.12 -20.71 -15.18
N LEU A 189 2.35 -21.96 -14.79
CA LEU A 189 3.42 -22.31 -13.86
C LEU A 189 4.80 -21.89 -14.39
N SER A 190 5.07 -21.97 -15.69
CA SER A 190 6.35 -21.47 -16.23
C SER A 190 6.53 -19.93 -16.18
N LYS A 191 5.53 -19.18 -15.70
CA LYS A 191 5.54 -17.71 -15.60
C LYS A 191 5.63 -17.19 -14.16
N GLY A 192 6.06 -18.02 -13.21
CA GLY A 192 6.24 -17.60 -11.82
C GLY A 192 4.94 -17.64 -10.99
N TRP A 193 3.94 -18.42 -11.41
CA TRP A 193 2.65 -18.60 -10.70
C TRP A 193 2.63 -19.80 -9.75
N GLU A 194 3.71 -20.57 -9.73
CA GLU A 194 4.01 -21.61 -8.77
C GLU A 194 4.23 -21.01 -7.36
N PRO A 195 3.94 -21.78 -6.29
CA PRO A 195 4.21 -21.32 -4.94
C PRO A 195 5.66 -20.91 -4.75
N ALA A 196 5.88 -19.73 -4.16
CA ALA A 196 7.18 -19.36 -3.65
C ALA A 196 7.56 -20.37 -2.55
N VAL A 197 8.72 -21.00 -2.67
CA VAL A 197 9.21 -21.91 -1.63
C VAL A 197 9.48 -21.07 -0.39
N THR A 198 8.65 -21.19 0.64
CA THR A 198 8.94 -20.64 1.96
C THR A 198 10.09 -21.47 2.54
N SER A 199 11.19 -20.83 2.92
CA SER A 199 12.42 -21.46 3.40
C SER A 199 12.32 -22.20 4.76
N ASP A 200 11.13 -22.64 5.16
CA ASP A 200 10.92 -23.36 6.43
C ASP A 200 11.05 -24.88 6.32
N ASP A 201 11.24 -25.42 5.10
CA ASP A 201 11.68 -26.81 4.92
C ASP A 201 13.20 -26.88 4.73
N SER A 202 13.95 -26.47 5.76
CA SER A 202 15.30 -27.00 5.92
C SER A 202 15.16 -28.39 6.55
N PRO A 203 15.55 -29.49 5.87
CA PRO A 203 15.66 -30.76 6.56
C PRO A 203 16.66 -30.58 7.70
N SER A 204 16.21 -30.80 8.93
CA SER A 204 17.07 -30.89 10.09
C SER A 204 18.18 -31.90 9.79
N ALA A 205 19.39 -31.39 9.61
CA ALA A 205 20.63 -32.15 9.53
C ALA A 205 21.42 -31.93 10.83
#